data_AF-A0A059F5N3-F1
#
_entry.id   AF-A0A059F5N3-F1
#
_cell.length_a   1.000
_cell.length_b   1.000
_cell.length_c   1.000
_cell.angle_alpha   90.00
_cell.angle_beta   90.00
_cell.angle_gamma   90.00
#
_symmetry.space_group_name_H-M   'P 1'
#
loop_
_entity.id
_entity.type
_entity.pdbx_description
1 polymer ?
#
loop_
_entity_poly.entity_id
_entity_poly.type
_entity_poly.pdbx_seq_one_letter_code
_entity_poly.pdbx_strand_id
1 'polypeptide(L)'
;VRRATNSSIIQFLNISKTTVSKIIDKLIELLKKDNRKIEMFGGPFNLVQIDETMMNFKVKGHRGRSSKNKTDALTIIECDQKITKVFACVSKDKKEGTILPIIKEHVLPGSIVHTNEHATYKNLCKLSYNHGSVCHKFEL
;
A
#
# COMPACT_ATOMS: atom_id res chain seq x y z
N VAL A 1 -14.27 -5.27 13.71
CA VAL A 1 -13.02 -5.37 14.50
C VAL A 1 -12.81 -4.07 15.28
N ARG A 2 -12.69 -4.10 16.63
CA ARG A 2 -12.34 -2.89 17.41
C ARG A 2 -10.85 -2.58 17.22
N ARG A 3 -10.52 -1.35 16.81
CA ARG A 3 -9.13 -0.91 16.62
C ARG A 3 -8.42 -0.79 17.97
N ALA A 4 -7.33 -1.52 18.17
CA ALA A 4 -6.46 -1.31 19.32
C ALA A 4 -5.74 0.05 19.18
N THR A 5 -5.88 0.89 20.20
CA THR A 5 -5.18 2.17 20.32
C THR A 5 -3.95 2.01 21.22
N ASN A 6 -2.99 2.93 21.16
CA ASN A 6 -1.84 2.91 22.07
C ASN A 6 -2.29 2.90 23.54
N SER A 7 -3.34 3.65 23.89
CA SER A 7 -3.91 3.66 25.24
C SER A 7 -4.44 2.29 25.66
N SER A 8 -5.16 1.59 24.77
CA SER A 8 -5.65 0.23 25.09
C SER A 8 -4.52 -0.79 25.18
N ILE A 9 -3.46 -0.65 24.37
CA ILE A 9 -2.28 -1.55 24.43
C ILE A 9 -1.54 -1.35 25.74
N ILE A 10 -1.30 -0.10 26.14
CA ILE A 10 -0.67 0.28 27.41
C ILE A 10 -1.45 -0.32 28.58
N GLN A 11 -2.78 -0.15 28.58
CA GLN A 11 -3.64 -0.65 29.65
C GLN A 11 -3.69 -2.18 29.69
N PHE A 12 -3.80 -2.83 28.53
CA PHE A 12 -3.91 -4.28 28.43
C PHE A 12 -2.61 -5.00 28.81
N LEU A 13 -1.47 -4.49 28.33
CA LEU A 13 -0.16 -5.08 28.60
C LEU A 13 0.48 -4.57 29.91
N ASN A 14 -0.09 -3.55 30.54
CA ASN A 14 0.43 -2.88 31.73
C ASN A 14 1.90 -2.43 31.59
N ILE A 15 2.25 -1.86 30.44
CA ILE A 15 3.61 -1.37 30.14
C ILE A 15 3.63 0.13 29.90
N SER A 16 4.78 0.77 30.17
CA SER A 16 4.92 2.21 30.01
C SER A 16 4.71 2.67 28.57
N LYS A 17 4.19 3.89 28.40
CA LYS A 17 4.03 4.53 27.08
C LYS A 17 5.34 4.59 26.30
N THR A 18 6.46 4.86 26.98
CA THR A 18 7.78 4.96 26.35
C THR A 18 8.25 3.60 25.82
N THR A 19 7.96 2.51 26.55
CA THR A 19 8.23 1.15 26.08
C THR A 19 7.43 0.82 24.82
N VAL A 20 6.12 1.13 24.80
CA VAL A 20 5.27 0.91 23.62
C VAL A 20 5.80 1.68 22.40
N SER A 21 6.17 2.95 22.57
CA SER A 21 6.76 3.75 21.49
C SER A 21 8.05 3.11 20.95
N LYS A 22 8.97 2.71 21.82
CA LYS A 22 10.22 2.04 21.42
C LYS A 22 9.98 0.75 20.65
N ILE A 23 8.97 -0.04 21.04
CA ILE A 23 8.60 -1.27 20.33
C ILE A 23 8.07 -0.93 18.93
N ILE A 24 7.17 0.04 18.82
CA ILE A 24 6.62 0.49 17.53
C ILE A 24 7.74 1.00 16.61
N ASP A 25 8.64 1.83 17.13
CA ASP A 25 9.76 2.37 16.35
C ASP A 25 10.67 1.24 15.84
N LYS A 26 10.98 0.26 16.70
CA LYS A 26 11.76 -0.92 16.31
C LYS A 26 11.06 -1.77 15.24
N LEU A 27 9.74 -1.94 15.33
CA LEU A 27 8.95 -2.63 14.30
C LEU A 27 9.00 -1.87 12.97
N ILE A 28 8.85 -0.55 12.99
CA ILE A 28 8.93 0.29 11.79
C ILE A 28 10.33 0.20 11.14
N GLU A 29 11.39 0.19 11.94
CA GLU A 29 12.75 0.02 11.43
C GLU A 29 12.97 -1.34 10.77
N LEU A 30 12.43 -2.42 11.35
CA LEU A 30 12.48 -3.75 10.76
C LEU A 30 11.74 -3.80 9.42
N LEU A 31 10.52 -3.26 9.36
CA LEU A 31 9.74 -3.17 8.12
C LEU A 31 10.48 -2.38 7.03
N LYS A 32 11.13 -1.25 7.39
CA LYS A 32 11.92 -0.46 6.44
C LYS A 32 13.14 -1.23 5.90
N LYS A 33 13.80 -2.03 6.75
CA LYS A 33 14.92 -2.86 6.34
C LYS A 33 14.48 -3.97 5.40
N ASP A 34 13.32 -4.56 5.66
CA ASP A 34 12.74 -5.62 4.84
C ASP A 34 12.36 -5.08 3.45
N ASN A 35 11.63 -3.96 3.39
CA ASN A 35 11.26 -3.30 2.13
C ASN A 35 12.46 -3.00 1.21
N ARG A 36 13.63 -2.67 1.76
CA ARG A 36 14.85 -2.38 0.97
C ARG A 36 15.50 -3.60 0.35
N LYS A 37 15.18 -4.80 0.84
CA LYS A 37 15.73 -6.07 0.36
C LYS A 37 14.80 -6.78 -0.60
N ILE A 38 13.60 -6.24 -0.84
CA ILE A 38 12.63 -6.87 -1.71
C ILE A 38 13.14 -6.79 -3.15
N GLU A 39 13.33 -7.97 -3.75
CA GLU A 39 13.59 -8.11 -5.17
C GLU A 39 12.39 -7.63 -5.99
N MET A 40 12.59 -7.35 -7.27
CA MET A 40 11.49 -6.97 -8.14
C MET A 40 10.37 -8.02 -8.14
N PHE A 41 9.15 -7.53 -8.25
CA PHE A 41 7.91 -8.28 -8.26
C PHE A 41 7.62 -8.81 -9.67
N GLY A 42 6.97 -9.96 -9.74
CA GLY A 42 6.39 -10.48 -10.96
C GLY A 42 7.42 -11.09 -11.91
N GLY A 43 7.31 -10.74 -13.19
CA GLY A 43 7.97 -11.38 -14.33
C GLY A 43 6.95 -11.99 -15.28
N PRO A 44 7.38 -12.44 -16.48
CA PRO A 44 6.49 -13.12 -17.42
C PRO A 44 5.67 -14.21 -16.74
N PHE A 45 4.35 -14.22 -17.00
CA PHE A 45 3.37 -15.16 -16.42
C PHE A 45 3.08 -15.02 -14.92
N ASN A 46 3.76 -14.13 -14.19
CA ASN A 46 3.49 -13.88 -12.78
C ASN A 46 2.47 -12.76 -12.59
N LEU A 47 1.56 -12.95 -11.64
CA LEU A 47 0.51 -11.99 -11.29
C LEU A 47 0.97 -11.04 -10.20
N VAL A 48 0.82 -9.74 -10.48
CA VAL A 48 1.05 -8.65 -9.53
C VAL A 48 -0.22 -7.82 -9.40
N GLN A 49 -0.68 -7.63 -8.17
CA GLN A 49 -1.81 -6.76 -7.84
C GLN A 49 -1.29 -5.43 -7.30
N ILE A 50 -1.86 -4.33 -7.79
CA ILE A 50 -1.47 -2.98 -7.41
C ILE A 50 -2.72 -2.18 -7.05
N ASP A 51 -2.74 -1.59 -5.86
CA ASP A 51 -3.86 -0.79 -5.37
C ASP A 51 -3.42 0.40 -4.52
N GLU A 52 -4.20 1.48 -4.57
CA GLU A 52 -3.98 2.70 -3.81
C GLU A 52 -5.00 2.85 -2.68
N THR A 53 -4.50 2.95 -1.44
CA THR A 53 -5.33 3.28 -0.29
C THR A 53 -5.12 4.73 0.14
N MET A 54 -6.20 5.38 0.57
CA MET A 54 -6.15 6.72 1.12
C MET A 54 -6.35 6.65 2.64
N MET A 55 -5.35 7.09 3.38
CA MET A 55 -5.35 7.12 4.84
C MET A 55 -5.71 8.52 5.32
N ASN A 56 -6.80 8.62 6.08
CA ASN A 56 -7.18 9.83 6.79
C ASN A 56 -6.75 9.76 8.24
N PHE A 57 -5.85 10.63 8.66
CA PHE A 57 -5.61 10.83 10.08
C PHE A 57 -6.69 11.73 10.65
N LYS A 58 -7.45 11.22 11.62
CA LYS A 58 -8.52 11.98 12.28
C LYS A 58 -7.90 13.22 12.94
N VAL A 59 -8.18 14.39 12.36
CA VAL A 59 -7.87 15.68 12.97
C VAL A 59 -8.91 15.94 14.07
N LYS A 60 -8.48 16.21 15.30
CA LYS A 60 -9.39 16.62 16.38
C LYS A 60 -10.11 17.91 15.96
N GLY A 61 -11.43 17.97 16.11
CA GLY A 61 -12.22 19.19 15.88
C GLY A 61 -12.80 19.38 14.47
N HIS A 62 -12.56 18.49 13.51
CA HIS A 62 -13.24 18.54 12.22
C HIS A 62 -14.68 18.00 12.33
N ARG A 63 -15.68 18.90 12.36
CA ARG A 63 -17.10 18.56 12.15
C ARG A 63 -17.47 18.81 10.69
N GLY A 64 -17.95 17.78 9.99
CA GLY A 64 -18.64 17.90 8.69
C GLY A 64 -17.78 18.08 7.43
N ARG A 65 -16.44 18.20 7.51
CA ARG A 65 -15.55 18.29 6.33
C ARG A 65 -14.47 17.22 6.32
N SER A 66 -14.17 16.66 5.15
CA SER A 66 -13.02 15.77 4.94
C SER A 66 -11.73 16.42 5.46
N SER A 67 -10.89 15.67 6.15
CA SER A 67 -9.59 16.16 6.61
C SER A 67 -8.73 16.53 5.41
N LYS A 68 -8.00 17.66 5.52
CA LYS A 68 -6.94 18.01 4.56
C LYS A 68 -5.71 17.10 4.72
N ASN A 69 -5.58 16.41 5.85
CA ASN A 69 -4.50 15.48 6.17
C ASN A 69 -4.80 14.10 5.55
N LYS A 70 -4.78 14.05 4.22
CA LYS A 70 -4.87 12.80 3.47
C LYS A 70 -3.46 12.35 3.13
N THR A 71 -3.20 11.07 3.34
CA THR A 71 -1.96 10.42 2.92
C THR A 71 -2.34 9.27 2.03
N ASP A 72 -1.88 9.30 0.78
CA ASP A 72 -2.06 8.18 -0.12
C ASP A 72 -0.91 7.18 0.08
N ALA A 73 -1.22 5.90 -0.07
CA ALA A 73 -0.25 4.83 -0.06
C ALA A 73 -0.52 3.89 -1.24
N LEU A 74 0.55 3.41 -1.84
CA LEU A 74 0.51 2.40 -2.90
C LEU A 74 0.93 1.06 -2.31
N THR A 75 0.23 0.01 -2.69
CA THR A 75 0.58 -1.38 -2.36
C THR A 75 0.83 -2.17 -3.62
N ILE A 76 1.86 -3.02 -3.61
CA ILE A 76 2.23 -3.94 -4.68
C ILE A 76 2.34 -5.33 -4.05
N ILE A 77 1.59 -6.28 -4.59
CA ILE A 77 1.48 -7.63 -4.04
C ILE A 77 1.74 -8.63 -5.16
N GLU A 78 2.69 -9.53 -4.96
CA GLU A 78 2.88 -10.69 -5.84
C GLU A 78 2.09 -11.88 -5.28
N CYS A 79 1.33 -12.54 -6.16
CA CYS A 79 0.46 -13.65 -5.78
C CYS A 79 0.72 -14.86 -6.68
N ASP A 80 1.06 -16.00 -6.08
CA ASP A 80 1.09 -17.32 -6.70
C ASP A 80 0.39 -18.32 -5.76
N GLN A 81 -0.92 -18.52 -5.95
CA GLN A 81 -1.86 -19.24 -5.07
C GLN A 81 -2.01 -18.65 -3.65
N LYS A 82 -0.98 -17.97 -3.16
CA LYS A 82 -0.88 -17.21 -1.92
C LYS A 82 -0.02 -15.96 -2.17
N ILE A 83 -0.05 -15.04 -1.21
CA ILE A 83 0.83 -13.86 -1.23
C ILE A 83 2.28 -14.30 -1.04
N THR A 84 3.17 -13.96 -1.98
CA THR A 84 4.60 -14.29 -1.93
C THR A 84 5.46 -13.10 -1.53
N LYS A 85 5.10 -11.89 -2.00
CA LYS A 85 5.80 -10.64 -1.68
C LYS A 85 4.79 -9.51 -1.48
N VAL A 86 5.13 -8.56 -0.61
CA VAL A 86 4.34 -7.36 -0.36
C VAL A 86 5.26 -6.16 -0.26
N PHE A 87 4.94 -5.11 -0.99
CA PHE A 87 5.56 -3.80 -0.86
C PHE A 87 4.47 -2.75 -0.61
N ALA A 88 4.77 -1.81 0.27
CA ALA A 88 3.91 -0.67 0.53
C ALA A 88 4.76 0.58 0.71
N CYS A 89 4.35 1.67 0.08
CA CYS A 89 4.99 2.97 0.23
C CYS A 89 3.95 4.09 0.33
N VAL A 90 4.35 5.19 0.97
CA VAL A 90 3.57 6.43 0.96
C VAL A 90 3.79 7.10 -0.38
N SER A 91 2.70 7.40 -1.10
CA SER A 91 2.74 8.15 -2.35
C SER A 91 2.37 9.61 -2.10
N LYS A 92 3.01 10.52 -2.86
CA LYS A 92 2.75 11.96 -2.75
C LYS A 92 1.34 12.31 -3.25
N ASP A 93 0.92 11.67 -4.32
CA ASP A 93 -0.40 11.76 -4.92
C ASP A 93 -0.69 10.49 -5.75
N LYS A 94 -1.93 10.35 -6.23
CA LYS A 94 -2.37 9.25 -7.09
C LYS A 94 -2.15 9.50 -8.59
N LYS A 95 -1.30 10.48 -8.96
CA LYS A 95 -1.11 10.82 -10.37
C LYS A 95 -0.24 9.79 -11.06
N GLU A 96 -0.46 9.66 -12.36
CA GLU A 96 0.32 8.80 -13.24
C GLU A 96 1.84 9.03 -13.10
N GLY A 97 2.26 10.29 -13.11
CA GLY A 97 3.67 10.66 -12.97
C GLY A 97 4.32 10.30 -11.63
N THR A 98 3.52 9.95 -10.61
CA THR A 98 4.03 9.47 -9.31
C THR A 98 3.95 7.95 -9.23
N ILE A 99 2.85 7.35 -9.66
CA ILE A 99 2.58 5.92 -9.48
C ILE A 99 3.36 5.07 -10.49
N LEU A 100 3.37 5.43 -11.78
CA LEU A 100 4.02 4.60 -12.80
C LEU A 100 5.54 4.44 -12.60
N PRO A 101 6.31 5.47 -12.18
CA PRO A 101 7.72 5.27 -11.84
C PRO A 101 7.93 4.26 -10.71
N ILE A 102 7.08 4.28 -9.66
CA ILE A 102 7.17 3.32 -8.55
C ILE A 102 6.94 1.90 -9.07
N ILE A 103 5.96 1.70 -9.94
CA ILE A 103 5.68 0.40 -10.57
C ILE A 103 6.88 -0.06 -11.41
N LYS A 104 7.48 0.82 -12.21
CA LYS A 104 8.65 0.47 -13.03
C LYS A 104 9.87 0.07 -12.21
N GLU A 105 10.06 0.71 -11.07
CA GLU A 105 11.15 0.41 -10.15
C GLU A 105 10.97 -0.96 -9.46
N HIS A 106 9.72 -1.36 -9.19
CA HIS A 106 9.43 -2.53 -8.36
C HIS A 106 8.85 -3.72 -9.14
N VAL A 107 8.35 -3.56 -10.36
CA VAL A 107 7.64 -4.62 -11.11
C VAL A 107 8.33 -4.88 -12.44
N LEU A 108 8.70 -6.14 -12.67
CA LEU A 108 9.37 -6.57 -13.89
C LEU A 108 8.47 -6.39 -15.13
N PRO A 109 9.00 -5.90 -16.26
CA PRO A 109 8.29 -5.94 -17.54
C PRO A 109 7.82 -7.37 -17.89
N GLY A 110 6.70 -7.46 -18.60
CA GLY A 110 6.07 -8.73 -18.96
C GLY A 110 5.14 -9.32 -17.88
N SER A 111 5.11 -8.72 -16.68
CA SER A 111 4.19 -9.14 -15.61
C SER A 111 2.73 -8.97 -16.01
N ILE A 112 1.88 -9.84 -15.47
CA ILE A 112 0.43 -9.68 -15.49
C ILE A 112 0.09 -8.73 -14.33
N VAL A 113 -0.38 -7.53 -14.64
CA VAL A 113 -0.66 -6.50 -13.63
C VAL A 113 -2.17 -6.32 -13.52
N HIS A 114 -2.72 -6.51 -12.31
CA HIS A 114 -4.11 -6.22 -12.01
C HIS A 114 -4.23 -4.97 -11.15
N THR A 115 -5.04 -4.01 -11.60
CA THR A 115 -5.36 -2.79 -10.86
C THR A 115 -6.87 -2.54 -10.82
N ASN A 116 -7.31 -1.57 -10.04
CA ASN A 116 -8.63 -0.98 -10.20
C ASN A 116 -8.73 -0.18 -11.53
N GLU A 117 -9.91 0.34 -11.88
CA GLU A 117 -10.16 1.12 -13.09
C GLU A 117 -9.68 2.59 -13.03
N HIS A 118 -8.78 2.93 -12.11
CA HIS A 118 -8.31 4.31 -11.97
C HIS A 118 -7.50 4.75 -13.21
N ALA A 119 -7.73 5.99 -13.65
CA ALA A 119 -7.20 6.50 -14.92
C ALA A 119 -5.66 6.52 -14.99
N THR A 120 -4.99 6.59 -13.85
CA THR A 120 -3.51 6.52 -13.71
C THR A 120 -2.92 5.27 -14.35
N TYR A 121 -3.67 4.17 -14.43
CA TYR A 121 -3.16 2.89 -14.93
C TYR A 121 -3.33 2.69 -16.44
N LYS A 122 -4.00 3.61 -17.15
CA LYS A 122 -4.32 3.46 -18.58
C LYS A 122 -3.10 3.21 -19.48
N ASN A 123 -1.92 3.66 -19.08
CA ASN A 123 -0.70 3.52 -19.86
C ASN A 123 0.15 2.29 -19.49
N LEU A 124 -0.28 1.43 -18.57
CA LEU A 124 0.48 0.22 -18.20
C LEU A 124 0.69 -0.73 -19.39
N CYS A 125 -0.31 -0.93 -20.25
CA CYS A 125 -0.14 -1.72 -21.49
C CYS A 125 0.97 -1.20 -22.40
N LYS A 126 1.19 0.13 -22.43
CA LYS A 126 2.24 0.76 -23.25
C LYS A 126 3.62 0.68 -22.61
N LEU A 127 3.69 0.26 -21.35
CA LEU A 127 4.91 0.16 -20.56
C LEU A 127 5.37 -1.30 -20.39
N SER A 128 5.02 -2.16 -21.36
CA SER A 128 5.40 -3.57 -21.38
C SER A 128 4.79 -4.41 -20.26
N TYR A 129 3.61 -4.05 -19.74
CA TYR A 129 2.86 -4.87 -18.79
C TYR A 129 1.61 -5.47 -19.46
N ASN A 130 1.27 -6.71 -19.12
CA ASN A 130 -0.02 -7.29 -19.48
C ASN A 130 -1.06 -6.84 -18.45
N HIS A 131 -1.70 -5.70 -18.71
CA HIS A 131 -2.55 -5.03 -17.73
C HIS A 131 -4.02 -5.44 -17.86
N GLY A 132 -4.58 -5.92 -16.75
CA GLY A 132 -6.01 -6.12 -16.55
C GLY A 132 -6.56 -5.16 -15.49
N SER A 133 -7.81 -4.72 -15.66
CA SER A 133 -8.51 -3.90 -14.67
C SER A 133 -9.64 -4.70 -14.02
N VAL A 134 -9.84 -4.52 -12.72
CA VAL A 134 -10.97 -5.08 -11.96
C VAL A 134 -11.97 -3.96 -11.67
N CYS A 135 -13.21 -4.17 -12.10
CA CYS A 135 -14.32 -3.25 -11.86
C CYS A 135 -14.96 -3.56 -10.50
N HIS A 136 -14.87 -2.65 -9.54
CA HIS A 136 -15.55 -2.77 -8.24
C HIS A 136 -16.99 -2.24 -8.26
N LYS A 137 -17.57 -2.01 -9.45
CA LYS A 137 -18.86 -1.33 -9.58
C LYS A 137 -20.07 -2.25 -9.39
N PHE A 138 -19.85 -3.53 -9.08
CA PHE A 138 -20.91 -4.52 -8.85
C PHE A 138 -20.54 -5.45 -7.70
N GLU A 139 -21.15 -5.23 -6.52
CA GLU A 139 -21.63 -6.32 -5.68
C GLU A 139 -23.12 -6.48 -6.02
N LEU A 140 -23.52 -7.67 -6.47
CA LEU A 140 -24.92 -8.09 -6.44
C LEU A 140 -25.29 -8.48 -5.00
#